data_AF-A0A6V7LN25-F1
#
_entry.id   AF-A0A6V7LN25-F1
#
_cell.length_a   1.000
_cell.length_b   1.000
_cell.length_c   1.000
_cell.angle_alpha   90.00
_cell.angle_beta   90.00
_cell.angle_gamma   90.00
#
_symmetry.space_group_name_H-M   'P 1'
#
loop_
_entity.id
_entity.type
_entity.pdbx_description
1 polymer ?
#
loop_
_entity_poly.entity_id
_entity_poly.type
_entity_poly.pdbx_seq_one_letter_code
_entity_poly.pdbx_strand_id
1 'polypeptide(L)'
;PRTADWFLVLGPGPLLMLVVTYVYFSAYAGPRYMRDKKPYSLKNILIVYNFIQVVLSVVLVHEGLVSGWGNEYGFGCQDVDKSNSPKAIR
;
A
#
# COMPACT_ATOMS: atom_id res chain seq x y z
N PRO A 1 18.82 -4.16 -8.08
CA PRO A 1 18.06 -4.40 -9.33
C PRO A 1 16.65 -3.78 -9.27
N ARG A 2 16.23 -3.11 -10.38
CA ARG A 2 15.03 -2.27 -10.63
C ARG A 2 14.34 -1.57 -9.44
N THR A 3 13.87 -2.33 -8.46
CA THR A 3 13.18 -1.85 -7.26
C THR A 3 14.10 -1.61 -6.06
N ALA A 4 15.40 -1.86 -6.18
CA ALA A 4 16.34 -1.80 -5.05
C ALA A 4 16.39 -0.43 -4.35
N ASP A 5 16.21 0.65 -5.10
CA ASP A 5 16.23 2.01 -4.57
C ASP A 5 14.83 2.51 -4.18
N TRP A 6 13.81 1.65 -4.25
CA TRP A 6 12.45 2.03 -3.87
C TRP A 6 12.34 2.19 -2.35
N PHE A 7 11.49 3.14 -1.97
CA PHE A 7 11.20 3.42 -0.58
C PHE A 7 10.73 2.13 0.15
N LEU A 8 11.37 1.83 1.28
CA LEU A 8 11.12 0.64 2.13
C LEU A 8 11.52 -0.73 1.54
N VAL A 9 12.17 -0.79 0.37
CA VAL A 9 12.57 -2.07 -0.28
C VAL A 9 14.02 -2.47 0.00
N LEU A 10 14.85 -1.56 0.51
CA LEU A 10 16.29 -1.75 0.80
C LEU A 10 16.62 -2.90 1.77
N GLY A 11 15.65 -3.33 2.58
CA GLY A 11 15.79 -4.47 3.49
C GLY A 11 14.57 -4.66 4.38
N PRO A 12 14.48 -5.78 5.12
CA PRO A 12 13.32 -6.07 5.96
C PRO A 12 13.23 -5.16 7.20
N GLY A 13 14.34 -4.55 7.63
CA GLY A 13 14.42 -3.76 8.86
C GLY A 13 13.42 -2.59 8.95
N PRO A 14 13.40 -1.65 7.98
CA PRO A 14 12.47 -0.51 8.01
C PRO A 14 11.00 -0.92 8.03
N LEU A 15 10.63 -1.93 7.22
CA LEU A 15 9.26 -2.43 7.15
C LEU A 15 8.85 -3.11 8.47
N LEU A 16 9.73 -3.96 9.03
CA LEU A 16 9.49 -4.63 10.30
C LEU A 16 9.34 -3.63 11.45
N MET A 17 10.19 -2.60 11.49
CA MET A 17 10.09 -1.53 12.48
C MET A 17 8.72 -0.84 12.40
N LEU A 18 8.28 -0.46 11.20
CA LEU A 18 6.99 0.19 10.97
C LEU A 18 5.84 -0.69 11.45
N VAL A 19 5.83 -1.98 11.08
CA VAL A 19 4.77 -2.92 11.47
C VAL A 19 4.74 -3.13 12.98
N VAL A 20 5.89 -3.36 13.62
CA VAL A 20 5.99 -3.56 15.07
C VAL A 20 5.50 -2.30 15.80
N THR A 21 5.93 -1.11 15.37
CA THR A 21 5.46 0.15 15.94
C THR A 21 3.96 0.33 15.77
N TYR A 22 3.41 0.02 14.59
CA TYR A 22 1.97 0.10 14.33
C TYR A 22 1.16 -0.83 15.24
N VAL A 23 1.60 -2.09 15.39
CA VAL A 23 0.91 -3.07 16.25
C VAL A 23 1.02 -2.68 17.72
N TYR A 24 2.21 -2.29 18.18
CA TYR A 24 2.39 -1.81 19.54
C TYR A 24 1.51 -0.58 19.85
N PHE A 25 1.46 0.37 18.92
CA PHE A 25 0.64 1.57 19.07
C PHE A 25 -0.86 1.25 19.06
N SER A 26 -1.34 0.46 18.11
CA SER A 26 -2.77 0.17 17.97
C SER A 26 -3.32 -0.76 19.05
N ALA A 27 -2.53 -1.75 19.51
CA ALA A 27 -2.98 -2.75 20.47
C ALA A 27 -2.74 -2.34 21.94
N TYR A 28 -1.69 -1.56 22.24
CA TYR A 28 -1.30 -1.26 23.62
C TYR A 28 -1.27 0.24 23.92
N ALA A 29 -0.41 1.00 23.23
CA ALA A 29 -0.15 2.39 23.60
C ALA A 29 -1.37 3.30 23.36
N GLY A 30 -2.04 3.15 22.22
CA GLY A 30 -3.22 3.90 21.81
C GLY A 30 -4.40 3.68 22.76
N PRO A 31 -4.85 2.43 23.02
CA PRO A 31 -5.92 2.17 23.97
C PRO A 31 -5.59 2.67 25.38
N ARG A 32 -4.34 2.53 25.85
CA ARG A 32 -3.93 3.04 27.15
C ARG A 32 -3.96 4.57 27.23
N TYR A 33 -3.56 5.26 26.15
CA TYR A 33 -3.64 6.71 26.05
C TYR A 33 -5.09 7.23 25.96
N MET A 34 -5.98 6.47 25.31
CA MET A 34 -7.38 6.86 25.11
C MET A 34 -8.29 6.52 26.30
N ARG A 35 -7.81 5.79 27.32
CA ARG A 35 -8.62 5.29 28.44
C ARG A 35 -9.48 6.35 29.12
N ASP A 36 -8.93 7.55 29.34
CA ASP A 36 -9.61 8.63 30.07
C ASP A 36 -10.04 9.78 29.12
N LYS A 37 -10.07 9.53 27.80
CA LYS A 37 -10.39 10.52 26.77
C LYS A 37 -11.69 10.14 26.05
N LYS A 38 -12.47 11.16 25.67
CA LYS A 38 -13.64 10.96 24.82
C LYS A 38 -13.20 10.57 23.40
N PRO A 39 -13.95 9.71 22.68
CA PRO A 39 -13.65 9.38 21.30
C PRO A 39 -13.59 10.63 20.42
N TYR A 40 -12.60 10.68 19.53
CA TYR A 40 -12.46 11.78 18.59
C TYR A 40 -13.51 11.67 17.47
N SER A 41 -14.17 12.78 17.15
CA SER A 41 -15.04 12.86 15.97
C SER A 41 -14.18 13.14 14.73
N LEU A 42 -13.84 12.07 14.00
CA LEU A 42 -13.00 12.15 12.80
C LEU A 42 -13.81 11.98 11.51
N LYS A 43 -15.14 12.14 11.56
CA LYS A 43 -16.06 11.81 10.45
C LYS A 43 -15.62 12.42 9.10
N ASN A 44 -15.38 13.72 9.06
CA ASN A 44 -15.00 14.41 7.81
C ASN A 44 -13.62 13.96 7.31
N ILE A 45 -12.68 13.71 8.23
CA ILE A 45 -11.34 13.19 7.90
C ILE A 45 -11.45 11.79 7.29
N LEU A 46 -12.29 10.92 7.87
CA LEU A 46 -12.53 9.58 7.34
C LEU A 46 -13.20 9.61 5.96
N ILE A 47 -14.11 10.55 5.71
CA ILE A 47 -14.74 10.70 4.39
C ILE A 47 -13.67 11.05 3.33
N VAL A 48 -12.83 12.05 3.61
CA VAL A 48 -11.74 12.45 2.69
C VAL A 48 -10.74 11.32 2.50
N TYR A 49 -10.34 10.65 3.59
CA TYR A 49 -9.43 9.50 3.55
C TYR A 49 -9.95 8.38 2.65
N ASN A 50 -11.20 7.95 2.85
CA ASN A 50 -11.80 6.88 2.06
C ASN A 50 -11.98 7.28 0.59
N PHE A 51 -12.34 8.54 0.32
CA PHE A 51 -12.42 9.04 -1.05
C PHE A 51 -11.08 8.94 -1.78
N ILE A 52 -9.99 9.42 -1.14
CA ILE A 52 -8.63 9.30 -1.68
C ILE A 52 -8.26 7.83 -1.87
N GLN A 53 -8.59 6.96 -0.91
CA GLN A 53 -8.31 5.53 -1.01
C GLN A 53 -9.00 4.89 -2.22
N VAL A 54 -10.27 5.22 -2.49
CA VAL A 54 -10.99 4.73 -3.68
C VAL A 54 -10.33 5.21 -4.96
N VAL A 55 -9.98 6.50 -5.05
CA VAL A 55 -9.28 7.05 -6.22
C VAL A 55 -7.96 6.32 -6.47
N LEU A 56 -7.15 6.11 -5.43
CA LEU A 56 -5.88 5.38 -5.53
C LEU A 56 -6.10 3.92 -5.95
N SER A 57 -7.12 3.25 -5.42
CA SER A 57 -7.45 1.88 -5.84
C SER A 57 -7.84 1.81 -7.31
N VAL A 58 -8.62 2.77 -7.82
CA VAL A 58 -8.96 2.84 -9.24
C VAL A 58 -7.70 3.03 -10.10
N VAL A 59 -6.78 3.89 -9.68
CA VAL A 59 -5.50 4.09 -10.38
C VAL A 59 -4.68 2.80 -10.41
N LEU A 60 -4.55 2.09 -9.27
CA LEU A 60 -3.80 0.83 -9.21
C LEU A 60 -4.40 -0.26 -10.11
N VAL A 61 -5.74 -0.36 -10.15
CA VAL A 61 -6.42 -1.29 -11.06
C VAL A 61 -6.18 -0.90 -12.52
N HIS A 62 -6.26 0.38 -12.85
CA HIS A 62 -5.98 0.85 -14.20
C HIS A 62 -4.53 0.56 -14.63
N GLU A 63 -3.53 0.88 -13.80
CA GLU A 63 -2.13 0.57 -14.10
C GLU A 63 -1.93 -0.95 -14.23
N GLY A 64 -2.51 -1.77 -13.35
CA GLY A 64 -2.42 -3.24 -13.47
C GLY A 64 -3.03 -3.80 -14.76
N LEU A 65 -4.14 -3.22 -15.24
CA LEU A 65 -4.75 -3.60 -16.52
C LEU A 65 -3.87 -3.19 -17.69
N VAL A 66 -3.38 -1.94 -17.72
CA VAL A 66 -2.56 -1.43 -18.83
C VAL A 66 -1.17 -2.08 -18.87
N SER A 67 -0.62 -2.45 -17.71
CA SER A 67 0.69 -3.11 -17.60
C SER A 67 0.67 -4.60 -17.97
N GLY A 68 -0.51 -5.23 -18.09
CA GLY A 68 -0.58 -6.60 -18.61
C GLY A 68 -2.00 -7.18 -18.74
N TRP A 69 -2.79 -7.13 -17.67
CA TRP A 69 -4.04 -7.91 -17.55
C TRP A 69 -5.20 -7.41 -18.44
N GLY A 70 -5.02 -6.29 -19.12
CA GLY A 70 -6.01 -5.73 -20.04
C GLY A 70 -5.88 -6.23 -21.48
N ASN A 71 -4.71 -6.70 -21.92
CA ASN A 71 -4.50 -7.09 -23.33
C ASN A 71 -3.47 -8.21 -23.55
N GLU A 72 -2.50 -8.39 -22.66
CA GLU A 72 -1.34 -9.28 -22.89
C GLU A 72 -1.35 -10.51 -21.99
N TYR A 73 -1.75 -10.35 -20.73
CA TYR A 73 -1.75 -11.43 -19.74
C TYR A 73 -3.13 -12.07 -19.65
N GLY A 74 -3.16 -13.40 -19.67
CA GLY A 74 -4.34 -14.17 -19.28
C GLY A 74 -4.41 -14.39 -17.76
N PHE A 75 -5.55 -14.87 -17.26
CA PHE A 75 -5.75 -15.24 -15.84
C PHE A 75 -5.06 -16.57 -15.43
N GLY A 76 -4.12 -17.06 -16.24
CA GLY A 76 -3.36 -18.29 -15.99
C GLY A 76 -1.94 -18.01 -15.48
N CYS A 77 -1.05 -19.00 -15.58
CA CYS A 77 0.35 -18.79 -15.26
C CYS A 77 0.99 -17.84 -16.29
N GLN A 78 1.63 -16.77 -15.82
CA GLN A 78 2.39 -15.80 -16.62
C GLN A 78 3.74 -15.57 -15.96
N ASP A 79 4.80 -15.53 -16.75
CA ASP A 79 6.15 -15.26 -16.25
C ASP A 79 6.35 -13.78 -15.93
N VAL A 80 7.25 -13.51 -14.98
CA VAL A 80 7.60 -12.12 -14.62
C VAL A 80 8.62 -11.58 -15.63
N ASP A 81 8.22 -10.57 -16.41
CA ASP A 81 9.17 -9.82 -17.24
C ASP A 81 10.11 -8.97 -16.36
N LYS A 82 11.40 -9.30 -16.42
CA LYS A 82 12.49 -8.61 -15.71
C LYS A 82 13.19 -7.56 -16.58
N SER A 83 12.75 -7.37 -17.83
CA SER A 83 13.31 -6.39 -18.75
C SER A 83 13.07 -4.95 -18.28
N ASN A 84 13.77 -3.99 -18.90
CA ASN A 84 13.54 -2.56 -18.67
C ASN A 84 12.56 -1.97 -19.71
N SER A 85 11.64 -2.78 -20.24
CA SER A 85 10.61 -2.28 -21.14
C SER A 85 9.69 -1.28 -20.41
N PRO A 86 9.16 -0.25 -21.10
CA PRO A 86 8.29 0.74 -20.48
C PRO A 86 7.05 0.15 -19.82
N LYS A 87 6.55 -1.00 -20.29
CA LYS A 87 5.42 -1.72 -19.71
C LYS A 87 5.81 -2.48 -18.44
N ALA A 88 7.00 -3.08 -18.40
CA ALA A 88 7.48 -3.83 -17.24
C ALA A 88 7.94 -2.96 -16.06
N ILE A 89 8.16 -1.66 -16.28
CA ILE A 89 8.56 -0.68 -15.25
C ILE A 89 7.36 0.12 -14.71
N ARG A 90 6.23 0.10 -15.42
CA ARG A 90 5.04 0.90 -15.11
C ARG A 90 4.32 0.44 -13.84
#